data_AF-A0A0F3GNX3-F1
#
_entry.id   AF-A0A0F3GNX3-F1
#
_cell.length_a   1.000
_cell.length_b   1.000
_cell.length_c   1.000
_cell.angle_alpha   90.00
_cell.angle_beta   90.00
_cell.angle_gamma   90.00
#
_symmetry.space_group_name_H-M   'P 1'
#
loop_
_entity.id
_entity.type
_entity.pdbx_description
1 polymer ?
#
loop_
_entity_poly.entity_id
_entity_poly.type
_entity_poly.pdbx_seq_one_letter_code
_entity_poly.pdbx_strand_id
1 'polypeptide(L)'
;MTKDQFHNYSESPSCPYLPINAPDMRLSECAYIVIDSDIIGDRFIIVSEKRYLKEAKAAYPDTVIYSLREIKYISQLIAWGYDDEGLRMIHEAKKTLGGGIVEVRKIHAN
;
A
#
# COMPACT_ATOMS: atom_id res chain seq x y z
N MET A 1 20.29 10.89 26.12
CA MET A 1 20.40 11.73 24.92
C MET A 1 19.18 11.46 24.07
N THR A 2 18.26 12.42 24.02
CA THR A 2 16.92 12.30 23.45
C THR A 2 16.95 12.52 21.92
N LYS A 3 16.23 11.66 21.19
CA LYS A 3 16.04 11.77 19.73
C LYS A 3 14.93 12.79 19.44
N ASP A 4 15.28 14.06 19.52
CA ASP A 4 14.45 15.18 19.06
C ASP A 4 14.80 15.51 17.61
N GLN A 5 14.30 14.74 16.64
CA GLN A 5 14.20 15.17 15.23
C GLN A 5 13.04 14.44 14.54
N PHE A 6 11.81 14.86 14.81
CA PHE A 6 10.72 14.73 13.84
C PHE A 6 10.28 16.15 13.48
N HIS A 7 10.72 16.58 12.31
CA HIS A 7 10.39 17.88 11.74
C HIS A 7 8.89 17.97 11.42
N ASN A 8 8.36 19.16 11.67
CA ASN A 8 7.04 19.67 11.29
C ASN A 8 6.62 19.30 9.87
N TYR A 9 5.43 18.72 9.68
CA TYR A 9 4.69 18.81 8.42
C TYR A 9 3.19 18.96 8.65
N SER A 10 2.61 19.85 7.83
CA SER A 10 1.38 20.62 8.02
C SER A 10 0.15 19.95 7.41
N GLU A 11 -0.90 19.89 8.23
CA GLU A 11 -2.34 20.08 7.96
C GLU A 11 -2.94 19.69 6.59
N SER A 12 -3.57 18.53 6.55
CA SER A 12 -4.85 18.30 5.86
C SER A 12 -5.73 17.41 6.73
N PRO A 13 -7.06 17.58 6.73
CA PRO A 13 -7.93 16.79 7.59
C PRO A 13 -8.01 15.36 7.04
N SER A 14 -7.84 14.37 7.93
CA SER A 14 -8.03 12.92 7.75
C SER A 14 -6.78 12.08 7.42
N CYS A 15 -6.54 11.14 8.35
CA CYS A 15 -5.59 10.02 8.39
C CYS A 15 -4.18 10.29 8.94
N PRO A 16 -3.86 9.81 10.15
CA PRO A 16 -2.49 9.80 10.64
C PRO A 16 -1.62 8.87 9.80
N TYR A 17 -0.38 9.30 9.59
CA TYR A 17 0.70 8.47 9.03
C TYR A 17 0.95 7.30 10.00
N LEU A 18 0.85 6.05 9.53
CA LEU A 18 0.99 4.87 10.38
C LEU A 18 2.28 4.11 10.06
N PRO A 19 3.15 3.86 11.06
CA PRO A 19 4.16 2.83 10.94
C PRO A 19 3.49 1.45 10.85
N ILE A 20 4.13 0.52 10.13
CA ILE A 20 3.65 -0.84 9.77
C ILE A 20 3.18 -1.67 10.99
N ASN A 21 3.50 -1.27 12.22
CA ASN A 21 3.22 -1.99 13.47
C ASN A 21 2.04 -1.45 14.29
N ALA A 22 1.08 -0.73 13.71
CA ALA A 22 -0.12 -0.26 14.40
C ALA A 22 -1.34 -1.17 14.11
N PRO A 23 -1.65 -2.16 14.96
CA PRO A 23 -2.67 -3.18 14.69
C PRO A 23 -4.13 -2.70 14.76
N ASP A 24 -4.42 -1.51 15.26
CA ASP A 24 -5.78 -1.14 15.71
C ASP A 24 -6.49 -0.02 14.92
N MET A 25 -6.00 0.40 13.75
CA MET A 25 -6.74 1.38 12.96
C MET A 25 -7.75 0.71 12.04
N ARG A 26 -9.04 0.93 12.33
CA ARG A 26 -10.11 0.59 11.41
C ARG A 26 -9.97 1.44 10.16
N LEU A 27 -9.47 0.84 9.08
CA LEU A 27 -9.45 1.40 7.72
C LEU A 27 -10.78 2.06 7.29
N SER A 28 -11.90 1.77 7.97
CA SER A 28 -13.22 2.38 7.74
C SER A 28 -13.29 3.88 8.06
N GLU A 29 -12.36 4.43 8.84
CA GLU A 29 -12.36 5.86 9.21
C GLU A 29 -11.42 6.69 8.31
N CYS A 30 -10.71 6.03 7.39
CA CYS A 30 -9.68 6.66 6.58
C CYS A 30 -9.95 6.53 5.07
N ALA A 31 -9.80 7.63 4.34
CA ALA A 31 -9.94 7.64 2.89
C ALA A 31 -8.86 6.79 2.20
N TYR A 32 -7.61 6.95 2.64
CA TYR A 32 -6.47 6.16 2.22
C TYR A 32 -5.34 6.22 3.25
N ILE A 33 -4.40 5.29 3.15
CA ILE A 33 -3.20 5.21 4.00
C ILE A 33 -1.98 5.30 3.10
N VAL A 34 -0.99 6.11 3.51
CA VAL A 34 0.33 6.20 2.90
C VAL A 34 1.25 5.21 3.61
N ILE A 35 1.96 4.37 2.86
CA ILE A 35 2.89 3.38 3.39
C ILE A 35 4.25 3.57 2.73
N ASP A 36 5.27 3.77 3.55
CA ASP A 36 6.67 3.64 3.14
C ASP A 36 7.15 2.24 3.55
N SER A 37 7.56 1.42 2.58
CA SER A 37 7.85 0.00 2.80
C SER A 37 9.30 -0.34 2.44
N ASP A 38 10.06 -0.83 3.42
CA ASP A 38 11.41 -1.35 3.20
C ASP A 38 11.42 -2.66 2.40
N ILE A 39 10.35 -3.46 2.51
CA ILE A 39 10.17 -4.71 1.76
C ILE A 39 10.03 -4.40 0.28
N ILE A 40 9.13 -3.47 -0.08
CA ILE A 40 8.92 -3.05 -1.46
C ILE A 40 10.03 -2.12 -1.96
N GLY A 41 10.67 -1.37 -1.07
CA GLY A 41 11.65 -0.34 -1.42
C GLY A 41 11.02 0.91 -2.05
N ASP A 42 9.70 1.09 -1.90
CA ASP A 42 8.96 2.23 -2.46
C ASP A 42 7.78 2.63 -1.54
N ARG A 43 7.29 3.85 -1.76
CA ARG A 43 6.05 4.36 -1.19
C ARG A 43 4.85 3.87 -1.99
N PHE A 44 3.79 3.48 -1.31
CA PHE A 44 2.51 3.21 -1.93
C PHE A 44 1.33 3.65 -1.09
N ILE A 45 0.17 3.79 -1.73
CA ILE A 45 -1.08 4.18 -1.08
C ILE A 45 -2.02 2.97 -1.05
N ILE A 46 -2.70 2.75 0.07
CA ILE A 46 -3.87 1.87 0.15
C ILE A 46 -5.12 2.71 0.26
N VAL A 47 -6.01 2.65 -0.74
CA VAL A 47 -7.34 3.28 -0.67
C VAL A 47 -8.33 2.35 -0.01
N SER A 48 -9.11 2.86 0.95
CA SER A 48 -10.14 2.09 1.64
C SER A 48 -11.32 1.79 0.71
N GLU A 49 -11.70 2.76 -0.11
CA GLU A 49 -12.82 2.66 -1.06
C GLU A 49 -12.52 3.34 -2.40
N LYS A 50 -13.19 2.86 -3.46
CA LYS A 50 -13.02 3.39 -4.83
C LYS A 50 -13.35 4.87 -4.94
N ARG A 51 -14.26 5.40 -4.11
CA ARG A 51 -14.63 6.83 -4.10
C ARG A 51 -13.45 7.76 -3.80
N TYR A 52 -12.48 7.29 -3.00
CA TYR A 52 -11.29 8.05 -2.61
C TYR A 52 -10.13 7.95 -3.62
N LEU A 53 -10.26 7.13 -4.68
CA LEU A 53 -9.19 6.93 -5.65
C LEU A 53 -8.79 8.24 -6.35
N LYS A 54 -9.76 9.08 -6.71
CA LYS A 54 -9.47 10.37 -7.38
C LYS A 54 -8.69 11.31 -6.47
N GLU A 55 -9.08 11.36 -5.20
CA GLU A 55 -8.44 12.18 -4.19
C GLU A 55 -7.01 11.70 -3.93
N ALA A 56 -6.82 10.39 -3.73
CA ALA A 56 -5.49 9.80 -3.55
C ALA A 56 -4.57 10.04 -4.76
N LYS A 57 -5.09 9.92 -5.99
CA LYS A 57 -4.33 10.24 -7.22
C LYS A 57 -3.98 11.72 -7.33
N ALA A 58 -4.84 12.62 -6.86
CA ALA A 58 -4.56 14.05 -6.89
C ALA A 58 -3.48 14.43 -5.86
N ALA A 59 -3.51 13.81 -4.67
CA ALA A 59 -2.53 14.04 -3.62
C ALA A 59 -1.17 13.35 -3.89
N TYR A 60 -1.19 12.19 -4.56
CA TYR A 60 -0.01 11.35 -4.82
C TYR A 60 0.01 10.89 -6.29
N PRO A 61 0.27 11.80 -7.25
CA PRO A 61 0.13 11.51 -8.68
C PRO A 61 1.06 10.43 -9.21
N ASP A 62 2.26 10.32 -8.65
CA ASP A 62 3.31 9.38 -9.10
C ASP A 62 3.43 8.14 -8.21
N THR A 63 2.50 7.95 -7.27
CA THR A 63 2.56 6.85 -6.29
C THR A 63 1.64 5.71 -6.71
N VAL A 64 2.11 4.47 -6.53
CA VAL A 64 1.29 3.28 -6.78
C VAL A 64 0.16 3.21 -5.76
N ILE A 65 -1.07 3.03 -6.25
CA ILE A 65 -2.27 2.93 -5.41
C ILE A 65 -2.83 1.51 -5.48
N TYR A 66 -2.98 0.89 -4.32
CA TYR A 66 -3.65 -0.38 -4.13
C TYR A 66 -5.03 -0.19 -3.50
N SER A 67 -6.01 -0.93 -3.98
CA SER A 67 -7.26 -1.14 -3.27
C SER A 67 -7.12 -2.22 -2.21
N LEU A 68 -8.01 -2.23 -1.21
CA LEU A 68 -8.07 -3.30 -0.21
C LEU A 68 -8.22 -4.70 -0.83
N ARG A 69 -8.89 -4.82 -1.98
CA ARG A 69 -9.01 -6.10 -2.69
C ARG A 69 -7.64 -6.58 -3.20
N GLU A 70 -6.85 -5.69 -3.76
CA GLU A 70 -5.49 -6.02 -4.25
C GLU A 70 -4.56 -6.40 -3.11
N ILE A 71 -4.66 -5.71 -1.97
CA ILE A 71 -3.90 -6.06 -0.77
C ILE A 71 -4.26 -7.47 -0.28
N LYS A 72 -5.54 -7.88 -0.33
CA LYS A 72 -5.93 -9.26 0.00
C LYS A 72 -5.27 -10.28 -0.93
N TYR A 73 -5.11 -9.98 -2.22
CA TYR A 73 -4.39 -10.87 -3.14
C TYR A 73 -2.90 -10.94 -2.82
N ILE A 74 -2.28 -9.80 -2.48
CA ILE A 74 -0.88 -9.77 -2.03
C ILE A 74 -0.71 -10.59 -0.75
N SER A 75 -1.60 -10.46 0.24
CA SER A 75 -1.58 -11.28 1.46
C SER A 75 -1.70 -12.78 1.16
N GLN A 76 -2.49 -13.18 0.15
CA GLN A 76 -2.58 -14.58 -0.27
C GLN A 76 -1.27 -15.10 -0.87
N LEU A 77 -0.57 -14.28 -1.65
CA LEU A 77 0.73 -14.64 -2.21
C LEU A 77 1.77 -14.85 -1.11
N ILE A 78 1.79 -13.97 -0.11
CA ILE A 78 2.64 -14.13 1.08
C ILE A 78 2.32 -15.45 1.78
N ALA A 79 1.03 -15.76 1.97
CA ALA A 79 0.62 -17.03 2.58
C ALA A 79 0.99 -18.26 1.73
N TRP A 80 1.21 -18.10 0.42
CA TRP A 80 1.71 -19.16 -0.46
C TRP A 80 3.24 -19.26 -0.50
N GLY A 81 3.94 -18.41 0.26
CA GLY A 81 5.41 -18.42 0.36
C GLY A 81 6.12 -17.58 -0.69
N TYR A 82 5.44 -16.61 -1.33
CA TYR A 82 6.14 -15.60 -2.12
C TYR A 82 7.02 -14.75 -1.21
N ASP A 83 8.28 -14.59 -1.60
CA ASP A 83 9.28 -13.80 -0.89
C ASP A 83 9.19 -12.31 -1.25
N ASP A 84 10.03 -11.51 -0.60
CA ASP A 84 10.10 -10.07 -0.78
C ASP A 84 10.39 -9.68 -2.25
N GLU A 85 11.17 -10.49 -2.97
CA GLU A 85 11.46 -10.26 -4.40
C GLU A 85 10.20 -10.41 -5.25
N GLY A 86 9.42 -11.47 -5.02
CA GLY A 86 8.12 -11.65 -5.69
C GLY A 86 7.17 -10.47 -5.43
N LEU A 87 7.15 -9.94 -4.21
CA LEU A 87 6.33 -8.76 -3.87
C LEU A 87 6.80 -7.49 -4.60
N ARG A 88 8.11 -7.26 -4.68
CA ARG A 88 8.70 -6.15 -5.45
C ARG A 88 8.35 -6.24 -6.93
N MET A 89 8.45 -7.44 -7.52
CA MET A 89 8.10 -7.64 -8.94
C MET A 89 6.65 -7.27 -9.23
N ILE A 90 5.72 -7.64 -8.34
CA ILE A 90 4.31 -7.29 -8.48
C ILE A 90 4.11 -5.77 -8.38
N HIS A 91 4.82 -5.12 -7.46
CA HIS A 91 4.79 -3.67 -7.33
C HIS A 91 5.30 -2.96 -8.57
N GLU A 92 6.47 -3.34 -9.07
CA GLU A 92 7.08 -2.78 -10.28
C GLU A 92 6.22 -3.03 -11.53
N ALA A 93 5.63 -4.23 -11.64
CA ALA A 93 4.69 -4.52 -12.72
C ALA A 93 3.47 -3.60 -12.68
N LYS A 94 2.91 -3.35 -11.49
CA LYS A 94 1.77 -2.43 -11.32
C LYS A 94 2.15 -0.99 -11.65
N LYS A 95 3.31 -0.54 -11.16
CA LYS A 95 3.86 0.80 -11.43
C LYS A 95 4.05 1.04 -12.91
N THR A 96 4.64 0.06 -13.61
CA THR A 96 4.94 0.15 -15.04
C THR A 96 3.70 0.04 -15.92
N LEU A 97 2.78 -0.88 -15.60
CA LEU A 97 1.63 -1.19 -16.45
C LEU A 97 0.39 -0.34 -16.14
N GLY A 98 0.35 0.32 -14.98
CA GLY A 98 -0.81 1.11 -14.53
C GLY A 98 -2.08 0.28 -14.26
N GLY A 99 -1.96 -1.04 -14.18
CA GLY A 99 -3.07 -2.00 -14.05
C GLY A 99 -3.49 -2.29 -12.60
N GLY A 100 -4.52 -3.12 -12.46
CA GLY A 100 -5.00 -3.63 -11.17
C GLY A 100 -4.74 -5.12 -11.00
N ILE A 101 -4.47 -5.57 -9.77
CA ILE A 101 -4.40 -6.99 -9.46
C ILE A 101 -5.84 -7.51 -9.30
N VAL A 102 -6.32 -8.26 -10.29
CA VAL A 102 -7.71 -8.73 -10.32
C VAL A 102 -7.89 -10.11 -9.72
N GLU A 103 -6.84 -10.93 -9.71
CA GLU A 103 -6.84 -12.28 -9.17
C GLU A 103 -5.40 -12.79 -9.00
N VAL A 104 -5.18 -13.69 -8.05
CA VAL A 104 -3.97 -14.51 -7.94
C VAL A 104 -4.37 -15.99 -7.93
N ARG A 105 -3.68 -16.82 -8.70
CA ARG A 105 -3.92 -18.27 -8.76
C ARG A 105 -2.62 -19.02 -8.59
N LYS A 106 -2.63 -20.06 -7.75
CA LYS A 106 -1.53 -21.01 -7.67
C LYS A 106 -1.65 -22.00 -8.83
N ILE A 107 -0.82 -21.83 -9.85
CA ILE A 107 -0.71 -22.78 -10.94
C ILE A 107 0.26 -23.88 -10.49
N HIS A 108 -0.23 -25.10 -10.30
CA HIS A 108 0.64 -26.25 -10.12
C HIS A 108 1.09 -26.70 -11.51
N ALA A 109 2.38 -26.59 -11.79
CA ALA A 109 2.96 -27.26 -12.95
C ALA A 109 3.02 -28.76 -12.62
N ASN A 110 2.34 -29.59 -13.42
CA ASN A 110 2.45 -31.05 -13.37
C ASN A 110 3.83 -31.52 -13.81
#